data_AF-A0A315CYM3-F1
#
_entry.id   AF-A0A315CYM3-F1
#
_cell.length_a   1.000
_cell.length_b   1.000
_cell.length_c   1.000
_cell.angle_alpha   90.00
_cell.angle_beta   90.00
_cell.angle_gamma   90.00
#
_symmetry.space_group_name_H-M   'P 1'
#
loop_
_entity.id
_entity.type
_entity.pdbx_description
1 polymer ?
#
loop_
_entity_poly.entity_id
_entity_poly.type
_entity_poly.pdbx_seq_one_letter_code
_entity_poly.pdbx_strand_id
1 'polypeptide(L)'
;MIASEFKIQELEALQDEFMKAFRNDRINKTFPNARFFQASFETKKVRAIYDTFLAFPEPETLAALIQISRGSDQQERADALMALTFLHLQAPELSVNKDRWWANFQAALGTEHFTALVFRARMAAYGEYGPKNLGQALGDLVSAGNLRSKYSQGDGIRKEFDSQNYQLIHTATAKDIFFNEPNMPYRQQWEGPAKTGMQIEQAQQAYARQLPNTRIGKMYSQASQINAESIKIGNDIIKSTQGGNQLMGQLESLESLKSNAKGEKPVFEDVSPEIQAAQIKMISKTTTLDERQKQMLVQAQEKRLAAQGIISQSYGELLQTLMSGFGDMVKMAAPLPALTQANNALIQSCIISSKWDQAMRAKDVAKVDMKKVEANVGQDLNKYKD
;
A
#
# COMPACT_ATOMS: atom_id res chain seq x y z
N MET A 1 8.82 4.41 21.06
CA MET A 1 8.73 2.93 21.04
C MET A 1 7.38 2.53 20.47
N ILE A 2 7.31 1.54 19.58
CA ILE A 2 6.05 1.05 19.00
C ILE A 2 5.03 0.64 20.09
N ALA A 3 5.53 0.06 21.18
CA ALA A 3 4.73 -0.34 22.34
C ALA A 3 3.94 0.79 23.03
N SER A 4 4.24 2.07 22.75
CA SER A 4 3.42 3.18 23.24
C SER A 4 2.18 3.46 22.38
N GLU A 5 2.07 2.82 21.22
CA GLU A 5 0.96 3.00 20.27
C GLU A 5 0.23 1.67 20.01
N PHE A 6 0.96 0.57 19.85
CA PHE A 6 0.40 -0.75 19.52
C PHE A 6 0.84 -1.85 20.50
N LYS A 7 -0.08 -2.76 20.84
CA LYS A 7 0.12 -3.96 21.68
C LYS A 7 0.54 -5.15 20.81
N ILE A 8 1.78 -5.11 20.33
CA ILE A 8 2.35 -6.18 19.50
C ILE A 8 3.19 -7.06 20.41
N GLN A 9 2.85 -8.36 20.50
CA GLN A 9 3.53 -9.30 21.41
C GLN A 9 4.99 -9.55 20.99
N GLU A 10 5.22 -9.77 19.70
CA GLU A 10 6.53 -9.96 19.08
C GLU A 10 6.59 -9.07 17.83
N LEU A 11 7.67 -8.31 17.61
CA LEU A 11 7.77 -7.42 16.45
C LEU A 11 7.66 -8.19 15.12
N GLU A 12 8.03 -9.46 15.12
CA GLU A 12 7.89 -10.39 14.02
C GLU A 12 6.43 -10.67 13.65
N ALA A 13 5.48 -10.49 14.57
CA ALA A 13 4.05 -10.67 14.33
C ALA A 13 3.38 -9.42 13.72
N LEU A 14 4.04 -8.25 13.77
CA LEU A 14 3.51 -6.98 13.27
C LEU A 14 3.02 -7.10 11.83
N GLN A 15 3.84 -7.70 10.96
CA GLN A 15 3.51 -7.86 9.55
C GLN A 15 2.21 -8.64 9.37
N ASP A 16 2.10 -9.80 10.00
CA ASP A 16 0.95 -10.70 9.88
C ASP A 16 -0.33 -10.06 10.43
N GLU A 17 -0.23 -9.39 11.59
CA GLU A 17 -1.35 -8.72 12.24
C GLU A 17 -1.92 -7.57 11.40
N PHE A 18 -1.05 -6.72 10.85
CA PHE A 18 -1.49 -5.62 9.97
C PHE A 18 -1.95 -6.12 8.59
N MET A 19 -1.26 -7.09 7.99
CA MET A 19 -1.70 -7.67 6.72
C MET A 19 -3.07 -8.35 6.85
N LYS A 20 -3.34 -9.00 7.98
CA LYS A 20 -4.69 -9.50 8.32
C LYS A 20 -5.69 -8.36 8.44
N ALA A 21 -5.36 -7.29 9.16
CA ALA A 21 -6.25 -6.14 9.32
C ALA A 21 -6.58 -5.48 7.98
N PHE A 22 -5.61 -5.37 7.05
CA PHE A 22 -5.80 -4.77 5.73
C PHE A 22 -6.67 -5.56 4.76
N ARG A 23 -7.05 -6.80 5.08
CA ARG A 23 -8.00 -7.60 4.27
C ARG A 23 -9.43 -7.08 4.35
N ASN A 24 -9.77 -6.28 5.36
CA ASN A 24 -11.10 -5.70 5.47
C ASN A 24 -11.22 -4.51 4.51
N ASP A 25 -12.02 -4.64 3.45
CA ASP A 25 -12.22 -3.60 2.41
C ASP A 25 -12.77 -2.27 2.95
N ARG A 26 -13.36 -2.28 4.15
CA ARG A 26 -13.80 -1.09 4.87
C ARG A 26 -13.52 -1.25 6.36
N ILE A 27 -13.23 -0.12 7.02
CA ILE A 27 -13.09 -0.07 8.48
C ILE A 27 -14.48 -0.15 9.12
N ASN A 28 -15.42 0.65 8.59
CA ASN A 28 -16.84 0.59 8.94
C ASN A 28 -17.70 1.20 7.80
N LYS A 29 -18.98 1.49 8.06
CA LYS A 29 -19.89 2.09 7.07
C LYS A 29 -19.43 3.49 6.58
N THR A 30 -18.64 4.19 7.39
CA THR A 30 -18.27 5.60 7.21
C THR A 30 -16.84 5.75 6.67
N PHE A 31 -15.92 4.97 7.23
CA PHE A 31 -14.50 5.03 6.92
C PHE A 31 -14.09 3.91 5.98
N PRO A 32 -13.49 4.26 4.82
CA PRO A 32 -12.92 3.27 3.92
C PRO A 32 -11.67 2.64 4.53
N ASN A 33 -11.16 1.57 3.91
CA ASN A 33 -9.88 0.97 4.28
C ASN A 33 -8.75 2.01 4.31
N ALA A 34 -7.75 1.81 5.18
CA ALA A 34 -6.56 2.65 5.29
C ALA A 34 -5.86 2.95 3.94
N ARG A 35 -5.91 2.01 2.98
CA ARG A 35 -5.40 2.17 1.60
C ARG A 35 -6.13 3.23 0.78
N PHE A 36 -7.35 3.63 1.17
CA PHE A 36 -8.03 4.75 0.54
C PHE A 36 -7.22 6.05 0.66
N PHE A 37 -6.47 6.22 1.74
CA PHE A 37 -5.63 7.40 1.96
C PHE A 37 -4.18 7.21 1.46
N GLN A 38 -3.91 6.12 0.73
CA GLN A 38 -2.60 5.92 0.11
C GLN A 38 -2.29 7.07 -0.85
N ALA A 39 -1.02 7.48 -0.89
CA ALA A 39 -0.55 8.61 -1.70
C ALA A 39 -1.17 10.00 -1.37
N SER A 40 -1.99 10.13 -0.32
CA SER A 40 -2.79 11.34 -0.03
C SER A 40 -2.20 12.30 1.01
N PHE A 41 -1.03 11.98 1.58
CA PHE A 41 -0.34 12.82 2.56
C PHE A 41 0.44 13.96 1.89
N GLU A 42 0.51 15.11 2.56
CA GLU A 42 1.01 16.38 1.98
C GLU A 42 2.51 16.35 1.77
N THR A 43 3.20 15.76 2.75
CA THR A 43 4.64 15.59 2.75
C THR A 43 5.02 14.29 2.04
N LYS A 44 5.97 14.40 1.10
CA LYS A 44 6.46 13.25 0.34
C LYS A 44 7.03 12.16 1.25
N LYS A 45 7.65 12.58 2.36
CA LYS A 45 8.27 11.71 3.36
C LYS A 45 7.23 10.84 4.08
N VAL A 46 6.19 11.44 4.68
CA VAL A 46 5.17 10.64 5.38
C VAL A 46 4.40 9.77 4.40
N ARG A 47 4.08 10.31 3.22
CA ARG A 47 3.47 9.54 2.13
C ARG A 47 4.28 8.29 1.79
N ALA A 48 5.59 8.43 1.54
CA ALA A 48 6.44 7.30 1.21
C ALA A 48 6.49 6.27 2.35
N ILE A 49 6.59 6.70 3.62
CA ILE A 49 6.63 5.78 4.76
C ILE A 49 5.30 5.05 4.93
N TYR A 50 4.18 5.76 4.82
CA TYR A 50 2.85 5.18 4.95
C TYR A 50 2.55 4.19 3.82
N ASP A 51 2.80 4.57 2.57
CA ASP A 51 2.63 3.69 1.42
C ASP A 51 3.50 2.44 1.53
N THR A 52 4.75 2.60 2.00
CA THR A 52 5.65 1.46 2.28
C THR A 52 5.06 0.56 3.36
N PHE A 53 4.55 1.13 4.46
CA PHE A 53 3.94 0.36 5.54
C PHE A 53 2.68 -0.40 5.09
N LEU A 54 1.82 0.22 4.28
CA LEU A 54 0.63 -0.43 3.73
C LEU A 54 0.97 -1.58 2.76
N ALA A 55 2.06 -1.45 2.02
CA ALA A 55 2.54 -2.47 1.10
C ALA A 55 3.22 -3.63 1.84
N PHE A 56 4.08 -3.32 2.81
CA PHE A 56 4.84 -4.29 3.57
C PHE A 56 5.06 -3.76 5.00
N PRO A 57 4.22 -4.15 5.98
CA PRO A 57 4.28 -3.56 7.31
C PRO A 57 5.54 -3.99 8.06
N GLU A 58 6.43 -3.03 8.35
CA GLU A 58 7.67 -3.26 9.09
C GLU A 58 7.73 -2.43 10.38
N PRO A 59 8.39 -2.95 11.44
CA PRO A 59 8.63 -2.18 12.66
C PRO A 59 9.31 -0.83 12.39
N GLU A 60 10.27 -0.77 11.48
CA GLU A 60 11.07 0.41 11.17
C GLU A 60 10.21 1.52 10.56
N THR A 61 9.33 1.17 9.62
CA THR A 61 8.41 2.14 8.98
C THR A 61 7.36 2.64 9.96
N LEU A 62 6.82 1.77 10.82
CA LEU A 62 5.93 2.19 11.90
C LEU A 62 6.62 3.10 12.91
N ALA A 63 7.83 2.75 13.34
CA ALA A 63 8.63 3.55 14.26
C ALA A 63 8.93 4.93 13.68
N ALA A 64 9.23 5.02 12.37
CA ALA A 64 9.44 6.29 11.69
C ALA A 64 8.18 7.18 11.72
N LEU A 65 6.98 6.63 11.45
CA LEU A 65 5.72 7.39 11.59
C LEU A 65 5.52 7.92 13.02
N ILE A 66 5.78 7.08 14.03
CA ILE A 66 5.66 7.45 15.45
C ILE A 66 6.66 8.54 15.83
N GLN A 67 7.87 8.50 15.28
CA GLN A 67 8.87 9.51 15.52
C GLN A 67 8.48 10.85 14.89
N ILE A 68 8.00 10.83 13.64
CA ILE A 68 7.58 12.04 12.92
C ILE A 68 6.36 12.68 13.59
N SER A 69 5.41 11.89 14.10
CA SER A 69 4.23 12.43 14.82
C SER A 69 4.56 13.17 16.13
N ARG A 70 5.81 13.03 16.61
CA ARG A 70 6.36 13.71 17.79
C ARG A 70 7.38 14.79 17.43
N GLY A 71 7.62 15.01 16.14
CA GLY A 71 8.55 16.01 15.63
C GLY A 71 8.03 17.44 15.76
N SER A 72 8.89 18.40 15.44
CA SER A 72 8.59 19.83 15.48
C SER A 72 8.02 20.38 14.18
N ASP A 73 8.23 19.70 13.05
CA ASP A 73 7.63 20.10 11.77
C ASP A 73 6.12 19.88 11.81
N GLN A 74 5.35 20.96 11.74
CA GLN A 74 3.90 20.91 11.91
C GLN A 74 3.19 20.15 10.77
N GLN A 75 3.71 20.23 9.55
CA GLN A 75 3.10 19.58 8.38
C GLN A 75 3.37 18.08 8.41
N GLU A 76 4.63 17.66 8.56
CA GLU A 76 5.01 16.25 8.69
C GLU A 76 4.33 15.61 9.91
N ARG A 77 4.24 16.34 11.03
CA ARG A 77 3.55 15.87 12.23
C ARG A 77 2.07 15.62 12.00
N ALA A 78 1.35 16.54 11.34
CA ALA A 78 -0.07 16.38 11.05
C ALA A 78 -0.33 15.19 10.12
N ASP A 79 0.49 15.04 9.07
CA ASP A 79 0.46 13.87 8.20
C ASP A 79 0.66 12.56 8.99
N ALA A 80 1.71 12.49 9.81
CA ALA A 80 2.04 11.28 10.56
C ALA A 80 0.96 10.94 11.62
N LEU A 81 0.35 11.94 12.24
CA LEU A 81 -0.80 11.75 13.14
C LEU A 81 -2.01 11.18 12.40
N MET A 82 -2.30 11.66 11.19
CA MET A 82 -3.38 11.13 10.36
C MET A 82 -3.08 9.71 9.87
N ALA A 83 -1.84 9.42 9.47
CA ALA A 83 -1.40 8.07 9.14
C ALA A 83 -1.65 7.11 10.31
N LEU A 84 -1.21 7.46 11.52
CA LEU A 84 -1.45 6.66 12.72
C LEU A 84 -2.94 6.55 13.04
N THR A 85 -3.74 7.59 12.82
CA THR A 85 -5.21 7.56 12.97
C THR A 85 -5.81 6.45 12.12
N PHE A 86 -5.45 6.37 10.84
CA PHE A 86 -5.97 5.35 9.94
C PHE A 86 -5.50 3.93 10.30
N LEU A 87 -4.25 3.78 10.75
CA LEU A 87 -3.73 2.48 11.21
C LEU A 87 -4.44 1.98 12.47
N HIS A 88 -4.69 2.86 13.45
CA HIS A 88 -5.44 2.51 14.65
C HIS A 88 -6.90 2.16 14.34
N LEU A 89 -7.52 2.86 13.40
CA LEU A 89 -8.88 2.57 12.96
C LEU A 89 -8.98 1.24 12.21
N GLN A 90 -7.98 0.92 11.38
CA GLN A 90 -7.94 -0.34 10.63
C GLN A 90 -7.66 -1.55 11.54
N ALA A 91 -6.83 -1.37 12.57
CA ALA A 91 -6.41 -2.41 13.49
C ALA A 91 -6.70 -2.01 14.97
N PRO A 92 -7.96 -1.86 15.37
CA PRO A 92 -8.32 -1.36 16.69
C PRO A 92 -7.88 -2.32 17.80
N GLU A 93 -7.89 -3.63 17.53
CA GLU A 93 -7.46 -4.65 18.49
C GLU A 93 -5.95 -4.63 18.76
N LEU A 94 -5.15 -4.10 17.83
CA LEU A 94 -3.71 -3.92 18.03
C LEU A 94 -3.39 -2.65 18.81
N SER A 95 -4.36 -1.76 19.02
CA SER A 95 -4.09 -0.45 19.64
C SER A 95 -3.91 -0.56 21.15
N VAL A 96 -2.96 0.21 21.72
CA VAL A 96 -2.80 0.29 23.19
C VAL A 96 -4.06 0.81 23.88
N ASN A 97 -4.74 1.73 23.21
CA ASN A 97 -5.99 2.35 23.62
C ASN A 97 -6.93 2.41 22.39
N LYS A 98 -8.19 2.00 22.56
CA LYS A 98 -9.20 2.02 21.49
C LYS A 98 -9.53 3.43 21.01
N ASP A 99 -9.27 4.46 21.81
CA ASP A 99 -9.48 5.87 21.46
C ASP A 99 -8.19 6.55 20.96
N ARG A 100 -7.10 5.80 20.74
CA ARG A 100 -5.82 6.38 20.31
C ARG A 100 -5.92 7.10 18.97
N TRP A 101 -6.70 6.55 18.05
CA TRP A 101 -6.99 7.21 16.77
C TRP A 101 -7.64 8.59 16.97
N TRP A 102 -8.56 8.73 17.93
CA TRP A 102 -9.25 9.99 18.19
C TRP A 102 -8.29 11.05 18.73
N ALA A 103 -7.42 10.67 19.67
CA ALA A 103 -6.39 11.56 20.20
C ALA A 103 -5.44 12.06 19.09
N ASN A 104 -5.02 11.16 18.20
CA ASN A 104 -4.16 11.51 17.07
C ASN A 104 -4.88 12.45 16.08
N PHE A 105 -6.13 12.15 15.75
CA PHE A 105 -6.97 12.99 14.89
C PHE A 105 -7.17 14.39 15.46
N GLN A 106 -7.52 14.51 16.74
CA GLN A 106 -7.70 15.80 17.41
C GLN A 106 -6.41 16.62 17.41
N ALA A 107 -5.26 15.98 17.63
CA ALA A 107 -3.96 16.62 17.53
C ALA A 107 -3.64 17.09 16.10
N ALA A 108 -4.06 16.35 15.07
CA ALA A 108 -3.89 16.73 13.67
C ALA A 108 -4.80 17.90 13.26
N LEU A 109 -6.04 17.96 13.75
CA LEU A 109 -7.01 19.02 13.44
C LEU A 109 -6.54 20.43 13.82
N GLY A 110 -5.63 20.55 14.79
CA GLY A 110 -5.01 21.83 15.16
C GLY A 110 -4.18 22.46 14.03
N THR A 111 -3.92 21.69 12.97
CA THR A 111 -3.26 22.14 11.73
C THR A 111 -4.27 21.95 10.60
N GLU A 112 -4.71 23.02 9.94
CA GLU A 112 -5.58 22.89 8.76
C GLU A 112 -4.84 22.07 7.70
N HIS A 113 -5.25 20.80 7.51
CA HIS A 113 -4.51 19.76 6.80
C HIS A 113 -5.47 18.87 5.99
N PHE A 114 -5.10 18.48 4.77
CA PHE A 114 -6.02 17.84 3.83
C PHE A 114 -6.68 16.58 4.37
N THR A 115 -5.89 15.59 4.80
CA THR A 115 -6.45 14.28 5.19
C THR A 115 -7.32 14.40 6.44
N ALA A 116 -7.01 15.35 7.32
CA ALA A 116 -7.80 15.64 8.51
C ALA A 116 -9.15 16.28 8.15
N LEU A 117 -9.17 17.23 7.19
CA LEU A 117 -10.41 17.84 6.69
C LEU A 117 -11.29 16.82 5.97
N VAL A 118 -10.71 16.01 5.07
CA VAL A 118 -11.46 14.96 4.36
C VAL A 118 -12.03 13.94 5.34
N PHE A 119 -11.25 13.53 6.33
CA PHE A 119 -11.71 12.62 7.37
C PHE A 119 -12.86 13.23 8.19
N ARG A 120 -12.71 14.48 8.65
CA ARG A 120 -13.76 15.21 9.39
C ARG A 120 -15.03 15.38 8.58
N ALA A 121 -14.92 15.65 7.27
CA ALA A 121 -16.07 15.75 6.38
C ALA A 121 -16.89 14.46 6.36
N ARG A 122 -16.22 13.29 6.28
CA ARG A 122 -16.88 11.99 6.34
C ARG A 122 -17.53 11.74 7.70
N MET A 123 -16.85 12.05 8.80
CA MET A 123 -17.45 11.91 10.14
C MET A 123 -18.73 12.73 10.26
N ALA A 124 -18.68 14.00 9.86
CA ALA A 124 -19.81 14.92 9.94
C ALA A 124 -20.95 14.49 9.01
N ALA A 125 -20.65 14.02 7.80
CA ALA A 125 -21.64 13.54 6.84
C ALA A 125 -22.44 12.34 7.38
N TYR A 126 -21.76 11.39 8.00
CA TYR A 126 -22.37 10.12 8.44
C TYR A 126 -22.77 10.10 9.93
N GLY A 127 -22.44 11.15 10.70
CA GLY A 127 -22.75 11.24 12.13
C GLY A 127 -21.96 10.24 12.98
N GLU A 128 -20.71 9.95 12.59
CA GLU A 128 -19.81 9.15 13.43
C GLU A 128 -19.17 10.04 14.48
N TYR A 129 -19.20 9.60 15.75
CA TYR A 129 -18.59 10.29 16.88
C TYR A 129 -19.10 11.74 17.09
N GLY A 130 -20.32 12.01 16.66
CA GLY A 130 -21.03 13.28 16.80
C GLY A 130 -22.36 13.29 16.04
N PRO A 131 -23.22 14.31 16.21
CA PRO A 131 -24.43 14.43 15.40
C PRO A 131 -24.07 14.63 13.93
N LYS A 132 -24.86 14.03 13.04
CA LYS A 132 -24.78 14.28 11.60
C LYS A 132 -24.87 15.79 11.34
N ASN A 133 -23.88 16.34 10.65
CA ASN A 133 -23.74 17.75 10.34
C ASN A 133 -23.28 17.95 8.89
N LEU A 134 -24.24 17.98 7.97
CA LEU A 134 -23.99 18.13 6.53
C LEU A 134 -23.40 19.50 6.16
N GLY A 135 -23.68 20.53 6.96
CA GLY A 135 -23.09 21.87 6.78
C GLY A 135 -21.59 21.87 7.07
N GLN A 136 -21.18 21.24 8.17
CA GLN A 136 -19.77 21.04 8.48
C GLN A 136 -19.07 20.15 7.45
N ALA A 137 -19.73 19.06 7.03
CA ALA A 137 -19.18 18.17 6.00
C ALA A 137 -18.87 18.93 4.70
N LEU A 138 -19.81 19.78 4.26
CA LEU A 138 -19.60 20.63 3.09
C LEU A 138 -18.48 21.66 3.32
N GLY A 139 -18.48 22.35 4.47
CA GLY A 139 -17.46 23.34 4.80
C GLY A 139 -16.04 22.75 4.79
N ASP A 140 -15.88 21.52 5.30
CA ASP A 140 -14.62 20.79 5.30
C ASP A 140 -14.20 20.37 3.90
N LEU A 141 -15.12 19.91 3.04
CA LEU A 141 -14.83 19.57 1.65
C LEU A 141 -14.39 20.81 0.84
N VAL A 142 -15.07 21.94 1.03
CA VAL A 142 -14.70 23.21 0.38
C VAL A 142 -13.32 23.65 0.87
N SER A 143 -13.07 23.58 2.17
CA SER A 143 -11.78 23.95 2.76
C SER A 143 -10.65 23.06 2.21
N ALA A 144 -10.85 21.75 2.16
CA ALA A 144 -9.89 20.79 1.62
C ALA A 144 -9.57 21.07 0.13
N GLY A 145 -10.58 21.37 -0.68
CA GLY A 145 -10.39 21.73 -2.10
C GLY A 145 -9.61 23.03 -2.31
N ASN A 146 -9.69 23.96 -1.35
CA ASN A 146 -9.02 25.26 -1.42
C ASN A 146 -7.61 25.27 -0.82
N LEU A 147 -7.17 24.21 -0.14
CA LEU A 147 -5.84 24.14 0.50
C LEU A 147 -4.70 24.38 -0.47
N ARG A 148 -4.79 23.87 -1.71
CA ARG A 148 -3.78 24.09 -2.75
C ARG A 148 -3.50 25.58 -2.96
N SER A 149 -4.58 26.36 -3.15
CA SER A 149 -4.50 27.79 -3.38
C SER A 149 -3.93 28.50 -2.15
N LYS A 150 -4.42 28.15 -0.95
CA LYS A 150 -3.91 28.70 0.31
C LYS A 150 -2.41 28.46 0.49
N TYR A 151 -1.92 27.24 0.22
CA TYR A 151 -0.51 26.91 0.36
C TYR A 151 0.38 27.57 -0.69
N SER A 152 -0.18 27.89 -1.86
CA SER A 152 0.53 28.62 -2.92
C SER A 152 0.61 30.14 -2.70
N GLN A 153 -0.22 30.69 -1.81
CA GLN A 153 -0.39 32.13 -1.59
C GLN A 153 0.24 32.66 -0.28
N GLY A 154 0.85 31.79 0.54
CA GLY A 154 1.40 32.20 1.82
C GLY A 154 2.79 32.86 1.71
N ASP A 155 2.98 33.99 2.39
CA ASP A 155 4.25 34.75 2.51
C ASP A 155 5.36 34.04 3.35
N GLY A 156 5.30 32.71 3.49
CA GLY A 156 6.17 31.91 4.37
C GLY A 156 6.85 30.71 3.69
N ILE A 157 7.31 29.73 4.49
CA ILE A 157 7.85 28.45 3.98
C ILE A 157 6.76 27.79 3.15
N ARG A 158 7.05 27.58 1.86
CA ARG A 158 6.13 26.92 0.92
C ARG A 158 5.87 25.50 1.40
N LYS A 159 4.64 25.23 1.83
CA LYS A 159 4.19 23.89 2.24
C LYS A 159 4.27 22.91 1.07
N GLU A 160 4.63 21.66 1.36
CA GLU A 160 4.57 20.59 0.37
C GLU A 160 3.11 20.31 -0.01
N PHE A 161 2.84 19.99 -1.29
CA PHE A 161 1.50 19.68 -1.77
C PHE A 161 1.51 18.83 -3.05
N ASP A 162 0.94 17.63 -2.99
CA ASP A 162 0.73 16.74 -4.13
C ASP A 162 -0.66 16.87 -4.77
N SER A 163 -0.81 17.82 -5.69
CA SER A 163 -2.11 18.17 -6.27
C SER A 163 -2.88 17.04 -6.97
N GLN A 164 -2.21 16.02 -7.51
CA GLN A 164 -2.88 14.98 -8.30
C GLN A 164 -3.62 13.99 -7.41
N ASN A 165 -2.96 13.47 -6.37
CA ASN A 165 -3.58 12.53 -5.44
C ASN A 165 -4.67 13.17 -4.59
N TYR A 166 -4.53 14.46 -4.28
CA TYR A 166 -5.58 15.22 -3.59
C TYR A 166 -6.89 15.26 -4.34
N GLN A 167 -6.84 15.57 -5.63
CA GLN A 167 -8.04 15.74 -6.42
C GLN A 167 -8.85 14.44 -6.52
N LEU A 168 -8.17 13.29 -6.51
CA LEU A 168 -8.80 11.97 -6.55
C LEU A 168 -9.50 11.62 -5.23
N ILE A 169 -8.81 11.78 -4.10
CA ILE A 169 -9.40 11.50 -2.78
C ILE A 169 -10.54 12.48 -2.46
N HIS A 170 -10.38 13.74 -2.86
CA HIS A 170 -11.42 14.76 -2.73
C HIS A 170 -12.65 14.40 -3.57
N THR A 171 -12.46 14.08 -4.85
CA THR A 171 -13.55 13.70 -5.76
C THR A 171 -14.24 12.40 -5.33
N ALA A 172 -13.46 11.39 -4.89
CA ALA A 172 -14.00 10.13 -4.38
C ALA A 172 -14.82 10.33 -3.11
N THR A 173 -14.36 11.20 -2.20
CA THR A 173 -15.10 11.53 -0.98
C THR A 173 -16.37 12.33 -1.29
N ALA A 174 -16.30 13.31 -2.19
CA ALA A 174 -17.46 14.07 -2.63
C ALA A 174 -18.50 13.14 -3.29
N LYS A 175 -18.07 12.25 -4.20
CA LYS A 175 -18.96 11.25 -4.81
C LYS A 175 -19.70 10.44 -3.73
N ASP A 176 -18.95 9.85 -2.80
CA ASP A 176 -19.51 9.00 -1.75
C ASP A 176 -20.52 9.74 -0.87
N ILE A 177 -20.18 10.92 -0.36
CA ILE A 177 -21.07 11.71 0.51
C ILE A 177 -22.33 12.14 -0.27
N PHE A 178 -22.19 12.74 -1.45
CA PHE A 178 -23.35 13.29 -2.17
C PHE A 178 -24.26 12.21 -2.77
N PHE A 179 -23.73 11.01 -3.02
CA PHE A 179 -24.53 9.88 -3.45
C PHE A 179 -25.34 9.29 -2.28
N ASN A 180 -24.72 9.14 -1.11
CA ASN A 180 -25.34 8.50 0.05
C ASN A 180 -26.20 9.45 0.91
N GLU A 181 -26.01 10.78 0.81
CA GLU A 181 -26.72 11.77 1.62
C GLU A 181 -27.66 12.64 0.75
N PRO A 182 -28.96 12.28 0.63
CA PRO A 182 -29.92 12.99 -0.23
C PRO A 182 -30.10 14.46 0.14
N ASN A 183 -29.94 14.80 1.42
CA ASN A 183 -30.18 16.13 1.99
C ASN A 183 -28.93 17.02 2.00
N MET A 184 -27.85 16.67 1.28
CA MET A 184 -26.65 17.51 1.23
C MET A 184 -26.97 18.93 0.70
N PRO A 185 -26.53 19.99 1.41
CA PRO A 185 -26.67 21.36 0.93
C PRO A 185 -25.97 21.56 -0.42
N TYR A 186 -26.56 22.41 -1.27
CA TYR A 186 -26.01 22.76 -2.59
C TYR A 186 -25.73 21.57 -3.52
N ARG A 187 -26.46 20.46 -3.39
CA ARG A 187 -26.32 19.23 -4.19
C ARG A 187 -26.11 19.47 -5.69
N GLN A 188 -26.88 20.38 -6.29
CA GLN A 188 -26.78 20.71 -7.72
C GLN A 188 -25.38 21.21 -8.13
N GLN A 189 -24.68 21.97 -7.28
CA GLN A 189 -23.33 22.45 -7.55
C GLN A 189 -22.28 21.32 -7.52
N TRP A 190 -22.58 20.23 -6.80
CA TRP A 190 -21.70 19.08 -6.62
C TRP A 190 -22.05 17.88 -7.51
N GLU A 191 -23.11 17.98 -8.32
CA GLU A 191 -23.45 16.96 -9.32
C GLU A 191 -22.34 16.75 -10.35
N GLY A 192 -21.64 17.82 -10.76
CA GLY A 192 -20.51 17.75 -11.69
C GLY A 192 -19.37 16.88 -11.13
N PRO A 193 -18.77 17.25 -9.98
CA PRO A 193 -17.77 16.43 -9.29
C PRO A 193 -18.21 14.98 -9.04
N ALA A 194 -19.45 14.76 -8.60
CA ALA A 194 -19.97 13.41 -8.38
C ALA A 194 -20.05 12.59 -9.68
N LYS A 195 -20.50 13.19 -10.79
CA LYS A 195 -20.51 12.57 -12.12
C LYS A 195 -19.09 12.23 -12.60
N THR A 196 -18.13 13.13 -12.42
CA THR A 196 -16.71 12.85 -12.73
C THR A 196 -16.19 11.68 -11.89
N GLY A 197 -16.54 11.60 -10.62
CA GLY A 197 -16.20 10.45 -9.77
C GLY A 197 -16.72 9.11 -10.29
N MET A 198 -17.94 9.07 -10.85
CA MET A 198 -18.49 7.87 -11.50
C MET A 198 -17.75 7.53 -12.80
N GLN A 199 -17.42 8.53 -13.63
CA GLN A 199 -16.66 8.33 -14.87
C GLN A 199 -15.26 7.75 -14.59
N ILE A 200 -14.60 8.24 -13.55
CA ILE A 200 -13.30 7.72 -13.09
C ILE A 200 -13.43 6.24 -12.71
N GLU A 201 -14.42 5.89 -11.89
CA GLU A 201 -14.63 4.50 -11.45
C GLU A 201 -14.90 3.56 -12.63
N GLN A 202 -15.73 3.98 -13.59
CA GLN A 202 -15.99 3.21 -14.81
C GLN A 202 -14.72 3.05 -15.66
N ALA A 203 -13.92 4.11 -15.81
CA ALA A 203 -12.66 4.05 -16.54
C ALA A 203 -11.64 3.13 -15.86
N GLN A 204 -11.56 3.15 -14.53
CA GLN A 204 -10.72 2.25 -13.74
C GLN A 204 -11.13 0.78 -13.92
N GLN A 205 -12.42 0.48 -13.87
CA GLN A 205 -12.94 -0.88 -14.11
C GLN A 205 -12.67 -1.34 -15.54
N ALA A 206 -12.86 -0.46 -16.53
CA ALA A 206 -12.57 -0.78 -17.93
C ALA A 206 -11.08 -1.06 -18.15
N TYR A 207 -10.20 -0.23 -17.57
CA TYR A 207 -8.76 -0.41 -17.62
C TYR A 207 -8.34 -1.75 -17.00
N ALA A 208 -8.86 -2.08 -15.80
CA ALA A 208 -8.56 -3.33 -15.11
C ALA A 208 -8.94 -4.58 -15.95
N ARG A 209 -10.04 -4.54 -16.70
CA ARG A 209 -10.45 -5.65 -17.60
C ARG A 209 -9.55 -5.81 -18.81
N GLN A 210 -8.98 -4.71 -19.32
CA GLN A 210 -8.11 -4.73 -20.50
C GLN A 210 -6.67 -5.10 -20.15
N LEU A 211 -6.21 -4.69 -18.96
CA LEU A 211 -4.81 -4.78 -18.54
C LEU A 211 -4.18 -6.17 -18.72
N PRO A 212 -4.82 -7.31 -18.36
CA PRO A 212 -4.22 -8.64 -18.50
C PRO A 212 -3.80 -9.00 -19.94
N ASN A 213 -4.49 -8.43 -20.94
CA ASN A 213 -4.22 -8.70 -22.36
C ASN A 213 -3.17 -7.77 -22.97
N THR A 214 -2.73 -6.75 -22.23
CA THR A 214 -1.68 -5.81 -22.67
C THR A 214 -0.28 -6.40 -22.45
N ARG A 215 0.73 -5.77 -23.06
CA ARG A 215 2.15 -6.05 -22.78
C ARG A 215 2.48 -5.99 -21.29
N ILE A 216 2.03 -4.94 -20.60
CA ILE A 216 2.22 -4.74 -19.15
C ILE A 216 1.61 -5.91 -18.35
N GLY A 217 0.37 -6.31 -18.67
CA GLY A 217 -0.30 -7.44 -18.01
C GLY A 217 0.43 -8.77 -18.20
N LYS A 218 0.93 -9.03 -19.42
CA LYS A 218 1.73 -10.23 -19.72
C LYS A 218 3.06 -10.25 -18.96
N MET A 219 3.72 -9.11 -18.81
CA MET A 219 4.95 -8.99 -18.03
C MET A 219 4.70 -9.27 -16.53
N TYR A 220 3.64 -8.72 -15.94
CA TYR A 220 3.28 -9.05 -14.55
C TYR A 220 2.93 -10.53 -14.35
N SER A 221 2.24 -11.14 -15.33
CA SER A 221 1.98 -12.58 -15.32
C SER A 221 3.28 -13.40 -15.33
N GLN A 222 4.28 -13.00 -16.13
CA GLN A 222 5.60 -13.63 -16.08
C GLN A 222 6.30 -13.44 -14.73
N ALA A 223 6.27 -12.22 -14.16
CA ALA A 223 6.85 -11.97 -12.84
C ALA A 223 6.23 -12.87 -11.76
N SER A 224 4.90 -13.04 -11.80
CA SER A 224 4.17 -13.96 -10.91
C SER A 224 4.64 -15.41 -11.08
N GLN A 225 4.81 -15.89 -12.32
CA GLN A 225 5.32 -17.25 -12.59
C GLN A 225 6.73 -17.45 -12.02
N ILE A 226 7.63 -16.50 -12.26
CA ILE A 226 9.02 -16.58 -11.76
C ILE A 226 9.06 -16.54 -10.23
N ASN A 227 8.25 -15.71 -9.59
CA ASN A 227 8.14 -15.67 -8.13
C ASN A 227 7.55 -16.96 -7.58
N ALA A 228 6.56 -17.57 -8.23
CA ALA A 228 6.02 -18.88 -7.83
C ALA A 228 7.09 -19.98 -7.90
N GLU A 229 7.94 -19.96 -8.93
CA GLU A 229 9.09 -20.86 -9.01
C GLU A 229 10.10 -20.62 -7.89
N SER A 230 10.41 -19.35 -7.54
CA SER A 230 11.25 -19.06 -6.37
C SER A 230 10.63 -19.57 -5.08
N ILE A 231 9.32 -19.40 -4.89
CA ILE A 231 8.60 -19.88 -3.71
C ILE A 231 8.73 -21.40 -3.62
N LYS A 232 8.54 -22.11 -4.74
CA LYS A 232 8.68 -23.57 -4.79
C LYS A 232 10.07 -24.01 -4.35
N ILE A 233 11.13 -23.37 -4.85
CA ILE A 233 12.51 -23.68 -4.45
C ILE A 233 12.69 -23.43 -2.94
N GLY A 234 12.23 -22.29 -2.41
CA GLY A 234 12.29 -21.99 -0.98
C GLY A 234 11.57 -23.03 -0.11
N ASN A 235 10.38 -23.48 -0.54
CA ASN A 235 9.62 -24.53 0.13
C ASN A 235 10.39 -25.86 0.12
N ASP A 236 11.00 -26.23 -0.99
CA ASP A 236 11.75 -27.48 -1.10
C ASP A 236 13.02 -27.47 -0.23
N ILE A 237 13.68 -26.33 -0.07
CA ILE A 237 14.79 -26.17 0.89
C ILE A 237 14.27 -26.43 2.31
N ILE A 238 13.18 -25.80 2.72
CA ILE A 238 12.70 -25.86 4.11
C ILE A 238 12.06 -27.22 4.46
N LYS A 239 11.45 -27.92 3.50
CA LYS A 239 11.00 -29.31 3.70
C LYS A 239 12.14 -30.23 4.14
N SER A 240 13.36 -29.94 3.72
CA SER A 240 14.55 -30.71 4.07
C SER A 240 15.23 -30.23 5.38
N THR A 241 14.72 -29.18 6.04
CA THR A 241 15.27 -28.67 7.30
C THR A 241 14.43 -29.05 8.52
N GLN A 242 15.04 -28.99 9.71
CA GLN A 242 14.34 -29.22 10.97
C GLN A 242 13.28 -28.14 11.19
N GLY A 243 12.00 -28.51 11.13
CA GLY A 243 10.86 -27.59 11.20
C GLY A 243 10.06 -27.45 9.89
N GLY A 244 10.44 -28.15 8.82
CA GLY A 244 9.72 -28.14 7.54
C GLY A 244 8.22 -28.45 7.64
N ASN A 245 7.84 -29.41 8.49
CA ASN A 245 6.43 -29.78 8.70
C ASN A 245 5.61 -28.63 9.31
N GLN A 246 6.20 -27.81 10.17
CA GLN A 246 5.52 -26.66 10.77
C GLN A 246 5.26 -25.57 9.71
N LEU A 247 6.23 -25.29 8.85
CA LEU A 247 6.03 -24.35 7.75
C LEU A 247 5.00 -24.86 6.75
N MET A 248 5.04 -26.14 6.38
CA MET A 248 4.05 -26.70 5.45
C MET A 248 2.62 -26.54 5.98
N GLY A 249 2.39 -26.80 7.27
CA GLY A 249 1.08 -26.53 7.90
C GLY A 249 0.71 -25.04 7.92
N GLN A 250 1.69 -24.14 8.11
CA GLN A 250 1.46 -22.69 8.00
C GLN A 250 1.12 -22.26 6.56
N LEU A 251 1.79 -22.82 5.55
CA LEU A 251 1.55 -22.52 4.14
C LEU A 251 0.17 -23.00 3.68
N GLU A 252 -0.23 -24.21 4.07
CA GLU A 252 -1.58 -24.74 3.82
C GLU A 252 -2.65 -23.87 4.50
N SER A 253 -2.37 -23.37 5.71
CA SER A 253 -3.23 -22.39 6.39
C SER A 253 -3.29 -21.06 5.63
N LEU A 254 -2.17 -20.53 5.14
CA LEU A 254 -2.13 -19.29 4.36
C LEU A 254 -2.87 -19.43 3.03
N GLU A 255 -2.72 -20.56 2.32
CA GLU A 255 -3.44 -20.84 1.08
C GLU A 255 -4.95 -20.94 1.30
N SER A 256 -5.39 -21.68 2.33
CA SER A 256 -6.81 -21.76 2.69
C SER A 256 -7.39 -20.40 3.12
N LEU A 257 -6.59 -19.57 3.78
CA LEU A 257 -6.98 -18.19 4.11
C LEU A 257 -7.07 -17.30 2.86
N LYS A 258 -6.20 -17.48 1.86
CA LYS A 258 -6.30 -16.77 0.57
C LYS A 258 -7.52 -17.21 -0.23
N SER A 259 -7.84 -18.50 -0.27
CA SER A 259 -9.03 -19.01 -0.98
C SER A 259 -10.34 -18.55 -0.35
N ASN A 260 -10.33 -18.26 0.97
CA ASN A 260 -11.49 -17.79 1.72
C ASN A 260 -11.63 -16.26 1.77
N ALA A 261 -10.67 -15.50 1.23
CA ALA A 261 -10.75 -14.06 1.19
C ALA A 261 -11.90 -13.61 0.26
N LYS A 262 -12.89 -12.91 0.83
CA LYS A 262 -13.92 -12.22 0.05
C LYS A 262 -13.37 -10.85 -0.34
N GLY A 263 -13.11 -10.65 -1.62
CA GLY A 263 -12.60 -9.40 -2.19
C GLY A 263 -12.35 -9.55 -3.69
N GLU A 264 -12.15 -8.44 -4.40
CA GLU A 264 -11.65 -8.47 -5.77
C GLU A 264 -10.24 -9.07 -5.78
N LYS A 265 -10.00 -10.06 -6.65
CA LYS A 265 -8.65 -10.56 -6.88
C LYS A 265 -7.77 -9.39 -7.33
N PRO A 266 -6.58 -9.21 -6.72
CA PRO A 266 -5.71 -8.13 -7.14
C PRO A 266 -5.34 -8.34 -8.62
N VAL A 267 -5.19 -7.23 -9.34
CA VAL A 267 -4.86 -7.24 -10.76
C VAL A 267 -3.49 -7.90 -10.98
N PHE A 268 -2.63 -7.86 -9.96
CA PHE A 268 -1.34 -8.53 -9.90
C PHE A 268 -1.26 -9.42 -8.64
N GLU A 269 -0.93 -10.71 -8.81
CA GLU A 269 -0.64 -11.67 -7.73
C GLU A 269 0.82 -12.14 -7.84
N ASP A 270 1.75 -11.20 -7.88
CA ASP A 270 3.13 -11.48 -8.27
C ASP A 270 4.09 -11.75 -7.12
N VAL A 271 3.90 -11.21 -5.92
CA VAL A 271 4.95 -11.26 -4.87
C VAL A 271 4.72 -12.24 -3.72
N SER A 272 3.46 -12.50 -3.31
CA SER A 272 3.12 -13.39 -2.16
C SER A 272 3.98 -13.17 -0.90
N PRO A 273 3.96 -11.97 -0.30
CA PRO A 273 4.88 -11.56 0.76
C PRO A 273 4.81 -12.41 2.04
N GLU A 274 3.66 -12.96 2.39
CA GLU A 274 3.49 -13.77 3.60
C GLU A 274 4.27 -15.08 3.52
N ILE A 275 4.21 -15.74 2.36
CA ILE A 275 4.93 -17.00 2.10
C ILE A 275 6.44 -16.76 2.16
N GLN A 276 6.90 -15.71 1.47
CA GLN A 276 8.32 -15.35 1.44
C GLN A 276 8.85 -14.97 2.83
N ALA A 277 8.09 -14.20 3.61
CA ALA A 277 8.47 -13.86 4.98
C ALA A 277 8.59 -15.10 5.88
N ALA A 278 7.63 -16.03 5.79
CA ALA A 278 7.69 -17.30 6.52
C ALA A 278 8.92 -18.13 6.11
N GLN A 279 9.24 -18.17 4.81
CA GLN A 279 10.45 -18.84 4.31
C GLN A 279 11.73 -18.24 4.89
N ILE A 280 11.91 -16.91 4.86
CA ILE A 280 13.15 -16.31 5.37
C ILE A 280 13.29 -16.58 6.88
N LYS A 281 12.18 -16.49 7.63
CA LYS A 281 12.16 -16.79 9.07
C LYS A 281 12.66 -18.22 9.35
N MET A 282 12.21 -19.20 8.56
CA MET A 282 12.63 -20.60 8.70
C MET A 282 14.09 -20.82 8.28
N ILE A 283 14.53 -20.18 7.20
CA ILE A 283 15.93 -20.22 6.76
C ILE A 283 16.84 -19.63 7.85
N SER A 284 16.48 -18.49 8.43
CA SER A 284 17.23 -17.86 9.52
C SER A 284 17.39 -18.78 10.73
N LYS A 285 16.35 -19.55 11.08
CA LYS A 285 16.36 -20.52 12.20
C LYS A 285 17.17 -21.78 11.93
N THR A 286 17.39 -22.14 10.67
CA THR A 286 18.17 -23.34 10.31
C THR A 286 19.64 -23.12 10.65
N THR A 287 20.27 -24.01 11.42
CA THR A 287 21.65 -23.80 11.91
C THR A 287 22.67 -23.80 10.78
N THR A 288 22.60 -24.78 9.88
CA THR A 288 23.52 -24.95 8.74
C THR A 288 22.75 -25.38 7.50
N LEU A 289 23.19 -24.91 6.34
CA LEU A 289 22.70 -25.37 5.04
C LEU A 289 23.80 -26.16 4.34
N ASP A 290 23.44 -27.27 3.72
CA ASP A 290 24.35 -28.01 2.85
C ASP A 290 24.59 -27.29 1.51
N GLU A 291 25.62 -27.67 0.77
CA GLU A 291 25.98 -26.99 -0.48
C GLU A 291 24.87 -27.03 -1.55
N ARG A 292 24.06 -28.09 -1.57
CA ARG A 292 22.92 -28.18 -2.49
C ARG A 292 21.84 -27.16 -2.11
N GLN A 293 21.51 -27.06 -0.82
CA GLN A 293 20.57 -26.08 -0.29
C GLN A 293 21.06 -24.65 -0.55
N LYS A 294 22.36 -24.38 -0.36
CA LYS A 294 22.95 -23.07 -0.68
C LYS A 294 22.80 -22.72 -2.17
N GLN A 295 23.08 -23.65 -3.07
CA GLN A 295 22.87 -23.45 -4.52
C GLN A 295 21.40 -23.20 -4.85
N MET A 296 20.47 -23.91 -4.21
CA MET A 296 19.03 -23.69 -4.38
C MET A 296 18.61 -22.31 -3.87
N LEU A 297 19.16 -21.82 -2.75
CA LEU A 297 18.89 -20.45 -2.26
C LEU A 297 19.35 -19.39 -3.28
N VAL A 298 20.53 -19.58 -3.88
CA VAL A 298 21.03 -18.69 -4.94
C VAL A 298 20.06 -18.68 -6.13
N GLN A 299 19.60 -19.83 -6.59
CA GLN A 299 18.62 -19.93 -7.68
C GLN A 299 17.29 -19.25 -7.32
N ALA A 300 16.81 -19.40 -6.09
CA ALA A 300 15.61 -18.71 -5.61
C ALA A 300 15.80 -17.18 -5.61
N GLN A 301 16.95 -16.69 -5.15
CA GLN A 301 17.28 -15.26 -5.17
C GLN A 301 17.44 -14.72 -6.60
N GLU A 302 18.08 -15.46 -7.51
CA GLU A 302 18.15 -15.10 -8.94
C GLU A 302 16.76 -14.90 -9.54
N LYS A 303 15.83 -15.82 -9.27
CA LYS A 303 14.44 -15.72 -9.74
C LYS A 303 13.72 -14.50 -9.16
N ARG A 304 13.86 -14.25 -7.86
CA ARG A 304 13.22 -13.06 -7.23
C ARG A 304 13.75 -11.76 -7.78
N LEU A 305 15.06 -11.65 -7.98
CA LEU A 305 15.67 -10.47 -8.60
C LEU A 305 15.22 -10.32 -10.07
N ALA A 306 15.04 -11.43 -10.80
CA ALA A 306 14.50 -11.38 -12.15
C ALA A 306 13.05 -10.87 -12.17
N ALA A 307 12.18 -11.41 -11.30
CA ALA A 307 10.81 -10.94 -11.15
C ALA A 307 10.74 -9.46 -10.72
N GLN A 308 11.60 -9.04 -9.80
CA GLN A 308 11.73 -7.63 -9.38
C GLN A 308 12.08 -6.72 -10.57
N GLY A 309 13.02 -7.14 -11.42
CA GLY A 309 13.38 -6.42 -12.64
C GLY A 309 12.19 -6.25 -13.60
N ILE A 310 11.42 -7.32 -13.81
CA ILE A 310 10.22 -7.28 -14.65
C ILE A 310 9.14 -6.36 -14.05
N ILE A 311 8.91 -6.43 -12.74
CA ILE A 311 7.96 -5.56 -12.03
C ILE A 311 8.39 -4.10 -12.17
N SER A 312 9.67 -3.80 -11.95
CA SER A 312 10.22 -2.45 -12.07
C SER A 312 10.04 -1.88 -13.48
N GLN A 313 10.29 -2.68 -14.52
CA GLN A 313 10.10 -2.22 -15.89
C GLN A 313 8.61 -2.03 -16.21
N SER A 314 7.76 -2.99 -15.83
CA SER A 314 6.32 -2.91 -16.03
C SER A 314 5.70 -1.69 -15.33
N TYR A 315 6.17 -1.37 -14.12
CA TYR A 315 5.79 -0.17 -13.38
C TYR A 315 6.17 1.11 -14.14
N GLY A 316 7.38 1.16 -14.72
CA GLY A 316 7.80 2.28 -15.57
C GLY A 316 6.90 2.49 -16.80
N GLU A 317 6.51 1.41 -17.48
CA GLU A 317 5.58 1.48 -18.63
C GLU A 317 4.15 1.88 -18.20
N LEU A 318 3.72 1.46 -17.01
CA LEU A 318 2.45 1.85 -16.43
C LEU A 318 2.42 3.34 -16.05
N LEU A 319 3.53 3.89 -15.53
CA LEU A 319 3.70 5.33 -15.32
C LEU A 319 3.60 6.11 -16.63
N GLN A 320 4.17 5.61 -17.73
CA GLN A 320 4.03 6.25 -19.05
C GLN A 320 2.58 6.26 -19.53
N THR A 321 1.82 5.19 -19.25
CA THR A 321 0.38 5.12 -19.56
C THR A 321 -0.40 6.19 -18.79
N LEU A 322 -0.04 6.47 -17.53
CA LEU A 322 -0.64 7.56 -16.78
C LEU A 322 -0.28 8.94 -17.37
N MET A 323 1.00 9.14 -17.74
CA MET A 323 1.48 10.40 -18.29
C MET A 323 0.88 10.73 -19.67
N SER A 324 0.53 9.72 -20.48
CA SER A 324 -0.10 9.94 -21.78
C SER A 324 -1.52 10.51 -21.68
N GLY A 325 -2.16 10.39 -20.52
CA GLY A 325 -3.47 10.99 -20.23
C GLY A 325 -3.42 12.45 -19.76
N PHE A 326 -2.24 13.08 -19.70
CA PHE A 326 -2.07 14.40 -19.10
C PHE A 326 -3.07 15.44 -19.65
N GLY A 327 -3.76 16.13 -18.73
CA GLY A 327 -4.80 17.12 -19.05
C GLY A 327 -6.23 16.57 -19.04
N ASP A 328 -6.41 15.25 -18.96
CA ASP A 328 -7.72 14.60 -18.81
C ASP A 328 -7.74 13.76 -17.53
N MET A 329 -8.46 14.23 -16.51
CA MET A 329 -8.53 13.58 -15.21
C MET A 329 -9.02 12.13 -15.29
N VAL A 330 -9.98 11.83 -16.16
CA VAL A 330 -10.55 10.48 -16.27
C VAL A 330 -9.51 9.53 -16.86
N LYS A 331 -8.80 9.97 -17.91
CA LYS A 331 -7.71 9.17 -18.51
C LYS A 331 -6.53 8.98 -17.55
N MET A 332 -6.14 10.03 -16.83
CA MET A 332 -5.07 9.94 -15.82
C MET A 332 -5.46 9.03 -14.65
N ALA A 333 -6.74 9.02 -14.27
CA ALA A 333 -7.22 8.25 -13.13
C ALA A 333 -7.47 6.78 -13.45
N ALA A 334 -7.68 6.42 -14.72
CA ALA A 334 -7.96 5.07 -15.17
C ALA A 334 -6.89 4.04 -14.75
N PRO A 335 -5.57 4.26 -14.98
CA PRO A 335 -4.54 3.28 -14.59
C PRO A 335 -4.16 3.32 -13.11
N LEU A 336 -4.66 4.26 -12.30
CA LEU A 336 -4.18 4.47 -10.93
C LEU A 336 -4.31 3.28 -9.97
N PRO A 337 -5.43 2.53 -9.97
CA PRO A 337 -5.52 1.34 -9.12
C PRO A 337 -4.45 0.30 -9.48
N ALA A 338 -4.22 0.09 -10.78
CA ALA A 338 -3.16 -0.79 -11.24
C ALA A 338 -1.78 -0.24 -10.86
N LEU A 339 -1.55 1.08 -11.01
CA LEU A 339 -0.28 1.70 -10.65
C LEU A 339 0.01 1.57 -9.14
N THR A 340 -1.02 1.73 -8.32
CA THR A 340 -0.92 1.56 -6.86
C THR A 340 -0.54 0.11 -6.51
N GLN A 341 -1.20 -0.86 -7.13
CA GLN A 341 -0.89 -2.29 -6.93
C GLN A 341 0.52 -2.63 -7.41
N ALA A 342 0.92 -2.12 -8.58
CA ALA A 342 2.26 -2.27 -9.14
C ALA A 342 3.34 -1.68 -8.22
N ASN A 343 3.11 -0.49 -7.67
CA ASN A 343 4.03 0.14 -6.71
C ASN A 343 4.14 -0.70 -5.44
N ASN A 344 3.02 -1.20 -4.91
CA ASN A 344 3.03 -2.08 -3.74
C ASN A 344 3.81 -3.38 -4.02
N ALA A 345 3.59 -4.02 -5.17
CA ALA A 345 4.34 -5.20 -5.60
C ALA A 345 5.84 -4.91 -5.71
N LEU A 346 6.23 -3.77 -6.30
CA LEU A 346 7.63 -3.36 -6.40
C LEU A 346 8.26 -3.17 -5.01
N ILE A 347 7.59 -2.46 -4.10
CA ILE A 347 8.06 -2.26 -2.71
C ILE A 347 8.25 -3.62 -2.01
N GLN A 348 7.23 -4.49 -2.07
CA GLN A 348 7.28 -5.81 -1.46
C GLN A 348 8.44 -6.64 -2.04
N SER A 349 8.60 -6.63 -3.37
CA SER A 349 9.65 -7.37 -4.06
C SER A 349 11.05 -6.90 -3.63
N CYS A 350 11.28 -5.58 -3.57
CA CYS A 350 12.53 -4.99 -3.09
C CYS A 350 12.86 -5.40 -1.64
N ILE A 351 11.88 -5.31 -0.73
CA ILE A 351 12.09 -5.65 0.69
C ILE A 351 12.38 -7.15 0.84
N ILE A 352 11.62 -8.01 0.16
CA ILE A 352 11.82 -9.46 0.20
C ILE A 352 13.19 -9.84 -0.34
N SER A 353 13.61 -9.29 -1.49
CA SER A 353 14.94 -9.53 -2.06
C SER A 353 16.04 -9.13 -1.08
N SER A 354 15.92 -7.97 -0.42
CA SER A 354 16.86 -7.49 0.60
C SER A 354 16.93 -8.40 1.83
N LYS A 355 15.78 -8.83 2.36
CA LYS A 355 15.73 -9.73 3.53
C LYS A 355 16.33 -11.10 3.22
N TRP A 356 16.11 -11.61 2.01
CA TRP A 356 16.75 -12.83 1.57
C TRP A 356 18.26 -12.68 1.40
N ASP A 357 18.75 -11.56 0.85
CA ASP A 357 20.20 -11.28 0.81
C ASP A 357 20.81 -11.23 2.22
N GLN A 358 20.07 -10.72 3.21
CA GLN A 358 20.49 -10.77 4.62
C GLN A 358 20.52 -12.21 5.15
N ALA A 359 19.47 -12.99 4.92
CA ALA A 359 19.40 -14.38 5.33
C ALA A 359 20.49 -15.25 4.68
N MET A 360 20.76 -15.05 3.39
CA MET A 360 21.82 -15.73 2.65
C MET A 360 23.21 -15.41 3.20
N ARG A 361 23.49 -14.13 3.48
CA ARG A 361 24.75 -13.71 4.11
C ARG A 361 24.96 -14.34 5.48
N ALA A 362 23.91 -14.46 6.28
CA ALA A 362 23.98 -15.12 7.58
C ALA A 362 24.21 -16.65 7.51
N LYS A 363 24.17 -17.24 6.30
CA LYS A 363 24.40 -18.67 6.04
C LYS A 363 25.60 -18.92 5.10
N ASP A 364 26.48 -17.93 4.98
CA ASP A 364 27.69 -18.00 4.14
C ASP A 364 27.40 -18.40 2.68
N VAL A 365 26.26 -17.93 2.15
CA VAL A 365 25.86 -18.16 0.77
C VAL A 365 26.38 -17.02 -0.10
N ALA A 366 26.94 -17.37 -1.26
CA ALA A 366 27.45 -16.40 -2.23
C ALA A 366 26.34 -15.42 -2.67
N LYS A 367 26.75 -14.17 -2.90
CA LYS A 367 25.86 -13.15 -3.46
C LYS A 367 25.53 -13.48 -4.91
N VAL A 368 24.27 -13.23 -5.30
CA VAL A 368 23.84 -13.36 -6.69
C VAL A 368 24.51 -12.32 -7.59
N ASP A 369 24.88 -12.74 -8.80
CA ASP A 369 25.35 -11.83 -9.86
C ASP A 369 24.17 -11.05 -10.46
N MET A 370 23.98 -9.82 -9.99
CA MET A 370 22.90 -8.95 -10.46
C MET A 370 23.02 -8.60 -11.94
N LYS A 371 24.22 -8.48 -12.50
CA LYS A 371 24.39 -8.14 -13.93
C LYS A 371 23.88 -9.25 -14.84
N LYS A 372 24.15 -10.50 -14.45
CA LYS A 372 23.64 -11.68 -15.16
C LYS A 372 22.11 -11.73 -15.10
N VAL A 373 21.52 -11.45 -13.95
CA VAL A 373 20.06 -11.42 -13.79
C VAL A 373 19.43 -10.33 -14.65
N GLU A 374 19.97 -9.11 -14.62
CA GLU A 374 19.50 -7.99 -15.45
C GLU A 374 19.57 -8.30 -16.95
N ALA A 375 20.66 -8.92 -17.41
CA ALA A 375 20.82 -9.33 -18.80
C ALA A 375 19.75 -10.35 -19.22
N ASN A 376 19.46 -11.34 -18.35
CA ASN A 376 18.43 -12.35 -18.61
C ASN A 376 17.02 -11.75 -18.65
N VAL A 377 16.71 -10.81 -17.74
CA VAL A 377 15.44 -10.07 -17.76
C VAL A 377 15.29 -9.31 -19.08
N GLY A 378 16.34 -8.61 -19.53
CA GLY A 378 16.33 -7.90 -20.81
C GLY A 378 16.05 -8.80 -22.01
N GLN A 379 16.60 -10.03 -22.02
CA GLN A 379 16.33 -11.02 -23.06
C GLN A 379 14.90 -11.54 -23.00
N ASP A 380 14.42 -11.91 -21.80
CA ASP A 380 13.08 -12.44 -21.60
C ASP A 380 12.00 -11.43 -22.00
N LEU A 381 12.23 -10.14 -21.78
CA LEU A 381 11.26 -9.10 -22.10
C LEU A 381 11.19 -8.79 -23.60
N ASN A 382 12.18 -9.19 -24.40
CA ASN A 382 12.12 -9.03 -25.86
C ASN A 382 10.99 -9.86 -26.49
N LYS A 383 10.51 -10.93 -25.84
CA LYS A 383 9.39 -11.75 -26.35
C LYS A 383 8.02 -11.04 -26.33
N TYR A 384 7.94 -9.90 -25.65
CA TYR A 384 6.75 -9.06 -25.60
C TYR A 384 6.92 -7.75 -26.36
N LYS A 385 7.98 -7.61 -27.16
CA LYS A 385 8.05 -6.53 -28.15
C LYS A 385 7.15 -6.93 -29.32
N ASP A 386 6.20 -6.06 -29.65
CA ASP A 386 5.43 -6.17 -30.89
C ASP A 386 6.36 -5.94 -32.10
#